data_AF-A0A1Y3EQM6-F1
#
_entry.id   AF-A0A1Y3EQM6-F1
#
_cell.length_a   1.000
_cell.length_b   1.000
_cell.length_c   1.000
_cell.angle_alpha   90.00
_cell.angle_beta   90.00
_cell.angle_gamma   90.00
#
_symmetry.space_group_name_H-M   'P 1'
#
loop_
_entity.id
_entity.type
_entity.pdbx_description
1 polymer ?
#
loop_
_entity_poly.entity_id
_entity_poly.type
_entity_poly.pdbx_seq_one_letter_code
_entity_poly.pdbx_strand_id
1 'polypeptide(L)'
;MISYKSYKLARKKQGAENLIVLMKINIRIFKGLKENVSVTALSSAEMRGELQLRCDAEGYDEPLYRWYHNGHRLRRSERVTWRGRRLTVHAVTVHDNGVYSCEAENSAGIVRSFEDYVLSLPGKRKAGTIVFFYSLFQCIQKTLQYVEDFRNQLYQLISLKNSSDKNKKDEKTSF
;
A
#
# COMPACT_ATOMS: atom_id res chain seq x y z
N MET A 1 -5.82 11.20 20.50
CA MET A 1 -5.84 12.61 20.88
C MET A 1 -4.55 13.19 20.33
N ILE A 2 -4.62 14.17 19.43
CA ILE A 2 -3.42 14.93 19.04
C ILE A 2 -3.02 15.75 20.27
N SER A 3 -1.82 15.52 20.80
CA SER A 3 -1.29 16.39 21.85
C SER A 3 -0.56 17.56 21.21
N TYR A 4 -0.83 18.77 21.70
CA TYR A 4 -0.32 20.01 21.14
C TYR A 4 0.57 20.72 22.16
N LYS A 5 1.80 21.07 21.78
CA LYS A 5 2.70 21.87 22.61
C LYS A 5 3.22 23.06 21.83
N SER A 6 3.15 24.25 22.42
CA SER A 6 3.69 25.50 21.87
C SER A 6 4.86 25.97 22.72
N TYR A 7 5.99 26.25 22.07
CA TYR A 7 7.20 26.75 22.70
C TYR A 7 7.51 28.15 22.17
N LYS A 8 7.88 29.04 23.09
CA LYS A 8 8.37 30.38 22.76
C LYS A 8 9.87 30.41 23.03
N LEU A 9 10.67 30.71 22.02
CA LEU A 9 12.11 30.94 22.16
C LEU A 9 12.40 32.41 21.93
N ALA A 10 13.30 32.97 22.71
CA ALA A 10 13.76 34.34 22.58
C ALA A 10 15.26 34.34 22.29
N ARG A 11 15.68 35.09 21.27
CA ARG A 11 17.10 35.32 20.98
C ARG A 11 17.37 36.81 20.90
N LYS A 12 18.34 37.31 21.66
CA LYS A 12 18.83 38.68 21.54
C LYS A 12 19.70 38.80 20.28
N LYS A 13 19.45 39.83 19.45
CA LYS A 13 20.25 40.07 18.24
C LYS A 13 21.54 40.82 18.62
N GLN A 14 22.70 40.30 18.22
CA GLN A 14 23.99 40.95 18.44
C GLN A 14 24.05 42.25 17.61
N GLY A 15 24.50 43.36 18.22
CA GLY A 15 24.67 44.64 17.53
C GLY A 15 23.39 45.45 17.31
N ALA A 16 22.23 45.00 17.80
CA ALA A 16 21.02 45.82 17.88
C ALA A 16 20.64 46.01 19.34
N GLU A 17 20.72 47.25 19.83
CA GLU A 17 20.26 47.55 21.19
C GLU A 17 18.79 47.15 21.33
N ASN A 18 18.52 46.32 22.33
CA ASN A 18 17.18 45.90 22.76
C ASN A 18 16.33 45.09 21.75
N LEU A 19 16.90 44.56 20.66
CA LEU A 19 16.14 43.71 19.75
C LEU A 19 16.12 42.25 20.21
N ILE A 20 14.95 41.77 20.63
CA ILE A 20 14.68 40.36 20.95
C ILE A 20 13.83 39.76 19.82
N VAL A 21 14.35 38.71 19.20
CA VAL A 21 13.61 37.89 18.24
C VAL A 21 12.86 36.82 19.00
N LEU A 22 11.53 36.79 18.84
CA LEU A 22 10.66 35.76 19.39
C LEU A 22 10.31 34.73 18.31
N MET A 23 10.58 33.47 18.58
CA MET A 23 10.19 32.35 17.75
C MET A 23 9.10 31.55 18.45
N LYS A 24 8.06 31.15 17.70
CA LYS A 24 7.00 30.26 18.20
C LYS A 24 7.09 28.93 17.46
N ILE A 25 7.38 27.85 18.17
CA ILE A 25 7.42 26.49 17.64
C ILE A 25 6.18 25.73 18.11
N ASN A 26 5.46 25.12 17.18
CA ASN A 26 4.27 24.32 17.48
C ASN A 26 4.55 22.85 17.16
N ILE A 27 4.50 21.99 18.16
CA ILE A 27 4.70 20.54 18.03
C ILE A 27 3.35 19.84 18.13
N ARG A 28 3.07 18.95 17.17
CA ARG A 28 1.91 18.07 17.14
C ARG A 28 2.37 16.64 17.37
N ILE A 29 1.81 15.96 18.37
CA ILE A 29 2.09 14.56 18.69
C ILE A 29 0.88 13.74 18.26
N PHE A 30 1.08 12.84 17.30
CA PHE A 30 0.05 11.94 16.79
C PHE A 30 0.03 10.64 17.60
N LYS A 31 -1.16 10.10 17.89
CA LYS A 31 -1.29 8.77 18.51
C LYS A 31 -0.93 7.71 17.47
N GLY A 32 -0.08 6.75 17.85
CA GLY A 32 0.25 5.58 17.04
C GLY A 32 -0.96 4.69 16.74
N LEU A 33 -0.79 3.81 15.76
CA LEU A 33 -1.73 2.71 15.50
C LEU A 33 -1.58 1.64 16.57
N LYS A 34 -2.67 0.94 16.88
CA LYS A 34 -2.63 -0.26 17.73
C LYS A 34 -1.69 -1.30 17.12
N GLU A 35 -0.86 -1.95 17.95
CA GLU A 35 0.15 -2.93 17.50
C GLU A 35 -0.49 -4.24 17.00
N ASN A 36 -1.61 -4.66 17.61
CA ASN A 36 -2.29 -5.92 17.27
C ASN A 36 -3.39 -5.69 16.23
N VAL A 37 -2.99 -5.32 15.01
CA VAL A 37 -3.91 -5.23 13.87
C VAL A 37 -4.24 -6.64 13.38
N SER A 38 -5.53 -6.95 13.19
CA SER A 38 -5.99 -8.23 12.66
C SER A 38 -6.88 -8.04 11.43
N VAL A 39 -6.92 -9.08 10.60
CA VAL A 39 -7.85 -9.17 9.47
C VAL A 39 -8.97 -10.15 9.81
N THR A 40 -10.21 -9.67 9.81
CA THR A 40 -11.40 -10.45 10.13
C THR A 40 -12.33 -10.58 8.93
N ALA A 41 -12.97 -11.74 8.77
CA ALA A 41 -14.03 -11.90 7.77
C ALA A 41 -15.36 -11.35 8.29
N LEU A 42 -16.03 -10.58 7.44
CA LEU A 42 -17.37 -10.06 7.72
C LEU A 42 -18.47 -11.03 7.30
N SER A 43 -18.16 -11.96 6.39
CA SER A 43 -19.07 -13.00 5.90
C SER A 43 -18.30 -14.27 5.53
N SER A 44 -19.00 -15.41 5.53
CA SER A 44 -18.47 -16.64 4.93
C SER A 44 -18.35 -16.45 3.43
N ALA A 45 -17.15 -16.63 2.88
CA ALA A 45 -16.95 -16.62 1.44
C ALA A 45 -17.41 -17.94 0.83
N GLU A 46 -18.07 -17.84 -0.32
CA GLU A 46 -18.51 -18.98 -1.12
C GLU A 46 -18.05 -18.81 -2.57
N MET A 47 -17.97 -19.93 -3.29
CA MET A 47 -17.60 -19.90 -4.71
C MET A 47 -18.64 -19.12 -5.51
N ARG A 48 -18.17 -18.16 -6.33
CA ARG A 48 -18.95 -17.13 -7.05
C ARG A 48 -19.65 -16.11 -6.15
N GLY A 49 -19.49 -16.21 -4.83
CA GLY A 49 -20.00 -15.25 -3.87
C GLY A 49 -19.07 -14.06 -3.68
N GLU A 50 -19.21 -13.39 -2.54
CA GLU A 50 -18.42 -12.23 -2.15
C GLU A 50 -17.62 -12.54 -0.87
N LEU A 51 -16.34 -12.18 -0.87
CA LEU A 51 -15.51 -12.16 0.34
C LEU A 51 -15.42 -10.71 0.82
N GLN A 52 -15.88 -10.47 2.04
CA GLN A 52 -15.69 -9.20 2.73
C GLN A 52 -14.74 -9.36 3.90
N LEU A 53 -13.65 -8.60 3.89
CA LEU A 53 -12.66 -8.56 4.96
C LEU A 53 -12.61 -7.17 5.60
N ARG A 54 -12.25 -7.15 6.88
CA ARG A 54 -12.07 -5.93 7.66
C ARG A 54 -10.70 -5.96 8.34
N CYS A 55 -10.00 -4.84 8.26
CA CYS A 55 -8.74 -4.62 8.95
C CYS A 55 -9.01 -3.85 10.25
N ASP A 56 -8.78 -4.47 11.39
CA ASP A 56 -9.03 -3.87 12.70
C ASP A 56 -7.79 -3.11 13.20
N ALA A 57 -7.45 -2.04 12.47
CA ALA A 57 -6.46 -1.07 12.91
C ALA A 57 -7.15 0.12 13.57
N GLU A 58 -6.80 0.39 14.83
CA GLU A 58 -7.29 1.55 15.58
C GLU A 58 -6.21 2.62 15.64
N GLY A 59 -6.56 3.82 15.19
CA GLY A 59 -5.76 5.03 15.29
C GLY A 59 -6.61 6.18 15.84
N TYR A 60 -5.98 7.32 16.10
CA TYR A 60 -6.75 8.54 16.41
C TYR A 60 -7.39 9.14 15.16
N ASP A 61 -6.62 9.27 14.09
CA ASP A 61 -7.14 9.61 12.76
C ASP A 61 -7.48 8.31 12.01
N GLU A 62 -8.49 8.34 11.13
CA GLU A 62 -8.84 7.17 10.30
C GLU A 62 -7.63 6.79 9.43
N PRO A 63 -7.09 5.56 9.55
CA PRO A 63 -5.90 5.17 8.82
C PRO A 63 -6.17 5.03 7.32
N LEU A 64 -5.11 5.21 6.52
CA LEU A 64 -5.10 4.76 5.13
C LEU A 64 -4.79 3.26 5.09
N TYR A 65 -5.62 2.49 4.39
CA TYR A 65 -5.48 1.03 4.30
C TYR A 65 -4.97 0.58 2.93
N ARG A 66 -3.97 -0.30 2.95
CA ARG A 66 -3.48 -1.07 1.80
C ARG A 66 -3.70 -2.56 2.07
N TRP A 67 -4.10 -3.28 1.03
CA TRP A 67 -4.41 -4.70 1.13
C TRP A 67 -3.44 -5.52 0.29
N TYR A 68 -3.16 -6.74 0.76
CA TYR A 68 -2.23 -7.67 0.14
C TYR A 68 -2.84 -9.06 0.09
N HIS A 69 -2.55 -9.80 -0.98
CA HIS A 69 -2.88 -11.22 -1.14
C HIS A 69 -1.58 -11.98 -1.44
N ASN A 70 -1.27 -12.98 -0.62
CA ASN A 70 -0.03 -13.76 -0.70
C ASN A 70 1.22 -12.87 -0.77
N GLY A 71 1.26 -11.80 0.03
CA GLY A 71 2.36 -10.83 0.07
C GLY A 71 2.36 -9.80 -1.06
N HIS A 72 1.54 -9.96 -2.11
CA HIS A 72 1.46 -9.02 -3.21
C HIS A 72 0.40 -7.96 -2.99
N ARG A 73 0.74 -6.70 -3.27
CA ARG A 73 -0.19 -5.57 -3.10
C ARG A 73 -1.36 -5.69 -4.08
N LEU A 74 -2.58 -5.69 -3.54
CA LEU A 74 -3.80 -5.70 -4.33
C LEU A 74 -3.99 -4.34 -5.03
N ARG A 75 -4.58 -4.39 -6.24
CA ARG A 75 -4.98 -3.22 -7.02
C ARG A 75 -6.50 -3.17 -7.11
N ARG A 76 -7.05 -1.96 -7.06
CA ARG A 76 -8.49 -1.76 -7.25
C ARG A 76 -8.88 -2.15 -8.67
N SER A 77 -10.00 -2.83 -8.79
CA SER A 77 -10.65 -3.21 -10.06
C SER A 77 -12.16 -3.31 -9.83
N GLU A 78 -12.94 -3.60 -10.87
CA GLU A 78 -14.37 -3.88 -10.71
C GLU A 78 -14.63 -5.08 -9.78
N ARG A 79 -13.72 -6.06 -9.77
CA ARG A 79 -13.82 -7.27 -8.93
C ARG A 79 -13.31 -7.05 -7.50
N VAL A 80 -12.25 -6.25 -7.33
CA VAL A 80 -11.57 -6.04 -6.04
C VAL A 80 -11.69 -4.57 -5.64
N THR A 81 -12.48 -4.29 -4.62
CA THR A 81 -12.74 -2.93 -4.15
C THR A 81 -12.46 -2.82 -2.66
N TRP A 82 -12.13 -1.62 -2.17
CA TRP A 82 -12.04 -1.38 -0.73
C TRP A 82 -12.37 0.07 -0.38
N ARG A 83 -13.10 0.24 0.72
CA ARG A 83 -13.51 1.52 1.31
C ARG A 83 -13.07 1.58 2.77
N GLY A 84 -12.19 2.52 3.09
CA GLY A 84 -11.53 2.58 4.40
C GLY A 84 -10.92 1.23 4.76
N ARG A 85 -11.30 0.71 5.92
CA ARG A 85 -10.83 -0.56 6.49
C ARG A 85 -11.47 -1.83 5.93
N ARG A 86 -12.36 -1.74 4.92
CA ARG A 86 -13.10 -2.89 4.37
C ARG A 86 -12.66 -3.23 2.95
N LEU A 87 -12.22 -4.46 2.73
CA LEU A 87 -11.95 -5.05 1.42
C LEU A 87 -13.13 -5.91 0.99
N THR A 88 -13.45 -5.84 -0.29
CA THR A 88 -14.47 -6.63 -0.96
C THR A 88 -13.87 -7.28 -2.21
N VAL A 89 -13.98 -8.60 -2.32
CA VAL A 89 -13.65 -9.38 -3.52
C VAL A 89 -14.93 -10.04 -4.04
N HIS A 90 -15.38 -9.62 -5.21
CA HIS A 90 -16.59 -10.16 -5.86
C HIS A 90 -16.28 -11.42 -6.67
N ALA A 91 -17.30 -12.27 -6.85
CA ALA A 91 -17.25 -13.50 -7.64
C ALA A 91 -16.07 -14.42 -7.27
N VAL A 92 -15.86 -14.67 -5.97
CA VAL A 92 -14.70 -15.40 -5.44
C VAL A 92 -14.54 -16.78 -6.08
N THR A 93 -13.31 -17.16 -6.38
CA THR A 93 -12.92 -18.41 -7.03
C THR A 93 -11.87 -19.12 -6.19
N VAL A 94 -11.57 -20.37 -6.54
CA VAL A 94 -10.49 -21.14 -5.91
C VAL A 94 -9.10 -20.49 -6.06
N HIS A 95 -8.94 -19.59 -7.04
CA HIS A 95 -7.69 -18.84 -7.26
C HIS A 95 -7.50 -17.69 -6.29
N ASP A 96 -8.56 -17.26 -5.60
CA ASP A 96 -8.47 -16.22 -4.58
C ASP A 96 -8.06 -16.80 -3.22
N ASN A 97 -7.97 -18.13 -3.09
CA ASN A 97 -7.45 -18.79 -1.90
C ASN A 97 -6.05 -18.27 -1.55
N GLY A 98 -5.74 -18.28 -0.26
CA GLY A 98 -4.46 -17.79 0.25
C GLY A 98 -4.63 -16.82 1.40
N VAL A 99 -3.56 -16.08 1.66
CA VAL A 99 -3.42 -15.24 2.86
C VAL A 99 -3.67 -13.78 2.50
N TYR A 100 -4.60 -13.14 3.21
CA TYR A 100 -4.91 -11.73 3.09
C TYR A 100 -4.35 -10.96 4.29
N SER A 101 -3.51 -9.98 4.01
CA SER A 101 -2.94 -9.06 5.00
C SER A 101 -3.33 -7.61 4.69
N CYS A 102 -3.33 -6.77 5.73
CA CYS A 102 -3.53 -5.34 5.59
C CYS A 102 -2.35 -4.56 6.15
N GLU A 103 -2.20 -3.34 5.66
CA GLU A 103 -1.27 -2.33 6.18
C GLU A 103 -2.06 -1.05 6.40
N ALA A 104 -2.02 -0.56 7.63
CA ALA A 104 -2.66 0.67 8.04
C ALA A 104 -1.60 1.74 8.26
N GLU A 105 -1.87 2.95 7.79
CA GLU A 105 -0.96 4.09 7.88
C GLU A 105 -1.68 5.30 8.47
N ASN A 106 -1.03 5.97 9.41
CA ASN A 106 -1.46 7.27 9.90
C ASN A 106 -0.25 8.22 10.05
N SER A 107 -0.49 9.43 10.52
CA SER A 107 0.55 10.46 10.72
C SER A 107 1.67 10.06 11.69
N ALA A 108 1.49 9.01 12.49
CA ALA A 108 2.51 8.50 13.41
C ALA A 108 3.36 7.38 12.79
N GLY A 109 2.86 6.68 11.76
CA GLY A 109 3.60 5.60 11.09
C GLY A 109 2.71 4.57 10.40
N ILE A 110 3.31 3.42 10.11
CA ILE A 110 2.71 2.32 9.35
C ILE A 110 2.78 1.04 10.19
N VAL A 111 1.68 0.29 10.24
CA VAL A 111 1.60 -1.02 10.90
C VAL A 111 0.97 -2.04 9.95
N ARG A 112 1.53 -3.25 9.91
CA ARG A 112 1.00 -4.40 9.16
C ARG A 112 0.17 -5.29 10.08
N SER A 113 -0.80 -6.02 9.53
CA SER A 113 -1.53 -7.04 10.28
C SER A 113 -0.58 -8.03 10.93
N PHE A 114 -0.83 -8.29 12.21
CA PHE A 114 -0.19 -9.36 12.97
C PHE A 114 -0.92 -10.69 12.73
N GLU A 115 -2.26 -10.65 12.69
CA GLU A 115 -3.11 -11.78 12.36
C GLU A 115 -3.71 -11.59 10.96
N ASP A 116 -3.28 -12.45 10.04
CA ASP A 116 -3.77 -12.48 8.65
C ASP A 116 -4.98 -13.41 8.51
N TYR A 117 -5.81 -13.12 7.50
CA TYR A 117 -6.95 -13.97 7.17
C TYR A 117 -6.61 -15.00 6.09
N VAL A 118 -6.90 -16.27 6.34
CA VAL A 118 -6.68 -17.36 5.38
C VAL A 118 -8.00 -17.73 4.72
N LEU A 119 -8.12 -17.44 3.42
CA LEU A 119 -9.23 -17.94 2.61
C LEU A 119 -8.93 -19.36 2.13
N SER A 120 -9.83 -20.29 2.45
CA SER A 120 -9.81 -21.66 1.94
C SER A 120 -11.20 -22.07 1.45
N LEU A 121 -11.42 -21.96 0.14
CA LEU A 121 -12.62 -22.45 -0.53
C LEU A 121 -12.43 -23.89 -1.00
N PRO A 122 -13.39 -24.78 -0.71
CA PRO A 122 -13.34 -26.16 -1.20
C PRO A 122 -13.49 -26.17 -2.73
N GLY A 123 -12.48 -26.69 -3.42
CA GLY A 123 -12.59 -26.94 -4.85
C GLY A 123 -13.53 -28.11 -5.10
N LYS A 124 -14.74 -27.86 -5.64
CA LYS A 124 -15.60 -28.93 -6.18
C LYS A 124 -14.90 -29.52 -7.40
N ARG A 125 -14.13 -30.60 -7.21
CA ARG A 125 -13.49 -31.34 -8.29
C ARG A 125 -14.56 -32.05 -9.14
N LYS A 126 -14.92 -31.46 -10.28
CA LYS A 126 -15.28 -32.20 -11.49
C LYS A 126 -14.49 -31.59 -12.67
N ALA A 127 -13.79 -32.45 -13.42
CA ALA A 127 -12.88 -32.17 -14.56
C ALA A 127 -11.44 -31.69 -14.20
N GLY A 128 -10.66 -32.60 -13.60
CA GLY A 128 -9.25 -32.42 -13.21
C GLY A 128 -8.21 -32.34 -14.34
N THR A 129 -8.57 -31.95 -15.56
CA THR A 129 -7.59 -31.80 -16.66
C THR A 129 -7.62 -30.40 -17.27
N ILE A 130 -8.78 -29.89 -17.66
CA ILE A 130 -8.89 -28.60 -18.37
C ILE A 130 -8.61 -27.39 -17.47
N VAL A 131 -9.01 -27.44 -16.18
CA VAL A 131 -8.83 -26.32 -15.25
C VAL A 131 -7.38 -26.15 -14.82
N PHE A 132 -6.60 -27.23 -14.74
CA PHE A 132 -5.17 -27.16 -14.44
C PHE A 132 -4.42 -26.40 -15.54
N PHE A 133 -4.69 -26.73 -16.81
CA PHE A 133 -4.13 -25.99 -17.93
C PHE A 133 -4.57 -24.55 -17.94
N TYR A 134 -5.85 -24.24 -17.67
CA TYR A 134 -6.30 -22.84 -17.61
C TYR A 134 -5.64 -22.07 -16.47
N SER A 135 -5.46 -22.68 -15.30
CA SER A 135 -4.85 -22.02 -14.14
C SER A 135 -3.35 -21.79 -14.34
N LEU A 136 -2.63 -22.79 -14.86
CA LEU A 136 -1.22 -22.68 -15.21
C LEU A 136 -1.01 -21.72 -16.38
N PHE A 137 -1.88 -21.77 -17.40
CA PHE A 137 -1.85 -20.83 -18.53
C PHE A 137 -2.06 -19.40 -18.06
N GLN A 138 -3.06 -19.13 -17.19
CA GLN A 138 -3.26 -17.81 -16.59
C GLN A 138 -2.07 -17.38 -15.71
N CYS A 139 -1.44 -18.32 -14.98
CA CYS A 139 -0.22 -18.03 -14.23
C CYS A 139 0.96 -17.66 -15.15
N ILE A 140 1.17 -18.42 -16.22
CA ILE A 140 2.21 -18.17 -17.22
C ILE A 140 1.96 -16.82 -17.90
N GLN A 141 0.71 -16.51 -18.29
CA GLN A 141 0.34 -15.22 -18.85
C GLN A 141 0.59 -14.06 -17.87
N LYS A 142 0.30 -14.23 -16.57
CA LYS A 142 0.63 -13.22 -15.54
C LYS A 142 2.14 -13.03 -15.35
N THR A 143 2.92 -14.12 -15.35
CA THR A 143 4.38 -14.04 -15.26
C THR A 143 4.96 -13.38 -16.51
N LEU A 144 4.43 -13.69 -17.70
CA LEU A 144 4.81 -13.04 -18.96
C LEU A 144 4.49 -11.55 -18.92
N GLN A 145 3.28 -11.17 -18.50
CA GLN A 145 2.91 -9.76 -18.34
C GLN A 145 3.84 -9.02 -17.36
N TYR A 146 4.20 -9.67 -16.25
CA TYR A 146 5.15 -9.10 -15.28
C TYR A 146 6.54 -8.86 -15.90
N VAL A 147 7.03 -9.81 -16.70
CA VAL A 147 8.30 -9.68 -17.43
C VAL A 147 8.22 -8.57 -18.48
N GLU A 148 7.11 -8.43 -19.19
CA GLU A 148 6.90 -7.36 -20.17
C GLU A 148 6.83 -5.98 -19.51
N ASP A 149 6.15 -5.87 -18.37
CA ASP A 149 6.10 -4.64 -17.58
C ASP A 149 7.50 -4.23 -17.11
N PHE A 150 8.30 -5.19 -16.62
CA PHE A 150 9.69 -4.93 -16.22
C PHE A 150 10.56 -4.52 -17.41
N ARG A 151 10.41 -5.18 -18.56
CA ARG A 151 11.06 -4.81 -19.82
C ARG A 151 10.70 -3.37 -20.24
N ASN A 152 9.44 -3.00 -20.16
CA ASN A 152 8.96 -1.66 -20.50
C ASN A 152 9.50 -0.60 -19.54
N GLN A 153 9.59 -0.91 -18.25
CA GLN A 153 10.25 -0.03 -17.27
C GLN A 153 11.74 0.15 -17.59
N LEU A 154 12.44 -0.93 -17.96
CA LEU A 154 13.85 -0.86 -18.34
C LEU A 154 14.04 0.03 -19.58
N TYR A 155 13.18 -0.09 -20.60
CA TYR A 155 13.22 0.77 -21.78
C TYR A 155 13.01 2.25 -21.45
N GLN A 156 12.08 2.57 -20.55
CA GLN A 156 11.86 3.95 -20.09
C GLN A 156 13.10 4.49 -19.37
N LEU A 157 13.74 3.70 -18.50
CA LEU A 157 14.97 4.10 -17.81
C LEU A 157 16.14 4.33 -18.78
N ILE A 158 16.30 3.48 -19.79
CA ILE A 158 17.33 3.63 -20.83
C ILE A 158 17.07 4.89 -21.66
N SER A 159 15.81 5.16 -22.01
CA SER A 159 15.42 6.37 -22.75
C SER A 159 15.74 7.65 -21.96
N LEU A 160 15.39 7.69 -20.66
CA LEU A 160 15.71 8.80 -19.77
C LEU A 160 17.22 9.04 -19.64
N LYS A 161 17.99 7.95 -19.51
CA LYS A 161 19.46 8.04 -19.43
C LYS A 161 20.06 8.63 -20.71
N ASN A 162 19.61 8.18 -21.88
CA ASN A 162 20.06 8.71 -23.17
C ASN A 162 19.69 10.19 -23.37
N SER A 163 18.55 10.65 -22.84
CA SER A 163 18.17 12.07 -22.85
C SER A 163 19.04 12.91 -21.90
N SER A 164 19.36 12.37 -20.72
CA SER A 164 20.25 13.04 -19.76
C SER A 164 21.68 13.16 -20.27
N ASP A 165 22.19 12.13 -20.96
CA ASP A 165 23.54 12.12 -21.52
C ASP A 165 23.67 13.05 -22.75
N LYS A 166 22.59 13.27 -23.51
CA LYS A 166 22.51 14.29 -24.56
C LYS A 166 22.57 15.71 -23.98
N ASN A 167 21.73 16.02 -22.99
CA ASN A 167 21.74 17.32 -22.34
C ASN A 167 23.11 17.67 -21.72
N LYS A 168 23.83 16.66 -21.19
CA LYS A 168 25.18 16.84 -20.61
C LYS A 168 26.30 17.00 -21.66
N LYS A 169 26.06 16.59 -22.91
CA LYS A 169 26.96 16.84 -24.04
C LYS A 169 26.75 18.23 -24.63
N ASP A 170 25.49 18.68 -24.70
CA ASP A 170 25.14 20.01 -25.20
C ASP A 170 25.61 21.12 -24.25
N GLU A 171 25.64 20.86 -22.93
CA GLU A 171 26.18 21.80 -21.92
C GLU A 171 27.72 21.88 -21.90
N LYS A 172 28.42 20.90 -22.49
CA LYS A 172 29.89 20.89 -22.62
C LYS A 172 30.40 21.52 -23.93
N THR A 173 29.51 21.87 -24.85
CA THR A 173 29.85 22.48 -26.16
C THR A 173 29.57 23.99 -26.22
N SER A 174 29.21 24.61 -25.09
CA SER A 174 28.89 26.04 -24.98
C SER A 174 29.94 26.88 -24.21
N PHE A 175 31.21 26.48 -24.23
CA PHE A 175 32.35 27.28 -23.76
C PHE A 175 33.48 27.31 -24.79
#